data_AF-I3ZJ64-F1
#
_entry.id   AF-I3ZJ64-F1
#
_cell.length_a   1.000
_cell.length_b   1.000
_cell.length_c   1.000
_cell.angle_alpha   90.00
_cell.angle_beta   90.00
_cell.angle_gamma   90.00
#
_symmetry.space_group_name_H-M   'P 1'
#
loop_
_entity.id
_entity.type
_entity.pdbx_description
1 polymer ?
#
loop_
_entity_poly.entity_id
_entity_poly.type
_entity_poly.pdbx_seq_one_letter_code
_entity_poly.pdbx_strand_id
1 'polypeptide(L)' 'METVQNGQCGLCNHFGEAHKTDVLVSIVSSHQADLKILDECGHPKHAALHLKVTAISGCDGFVPAAAA' A
#
# COMPACT_ATOMS: atom_id res chain seq x y z
N MET A 1 -3.99 -9.01 12.02
CA MET A 1 -3.66 -9.11 10.59
C MET A 1 -4.93 -9.36 9.83
N GLU A 2 -5.13 -8.64 8.73
CA GLU A 2 -6.28 -8.78 7.83
C GLU A 2 -5.79 -9.25 6.47
N THR A 3 -6.65 -9.95 5.74
CA THR A 3 -6.37 -10.32 4.35
C THR A 3 -6.51 -9.11 3.45
N VAL A 4 -5.51 -8.87 2.61
CA VAL A 4 -5.49 -7.76 1.66
C VAL A 4 -5.96 -8.27 0.29
N GLN A 5 -6.82 -7.50 -0.35
CA GLN A 5 -7.47 -7.82 -1.62
C GLN A 5 -7.02 -6.84 -2.70
N ASN A 6 -7.15 -7.24 -3.98
CA ASN A 6 -6.90 -6.34 -5.10
C ASN A 6 -7.77 -5.09 -5.00
N GLY A 7 -7.19 -3.92 -5.22
CA GLY A 7 -7.84 -2.63 -4.98
C GLY A 7 -7.48 -1.97 -3.64
N GLN A 8 -6.74 -2.65 -2.75
CA GLN A 8 -6.26 -2.08 -1.49
C GLN A 8 -4.81 -1.61 -1.58
N CYS A 9 -4.47 -0.63 -0.75
CA CYS A 9 -3.15 0.02 -0.72
C CYS A 9 -2.00 -0.98 -0.52
N GLY A 10 -2.17 -2.01 0.30
CA GLY A 10 -1.13 -3.00 0.59
C GLY A 10 -0.73 -3.87 -0.59
N LEU A 11 -1.50 -3.86 -1.69
CA LEU A 11 -1.14 -4.49 -2.96
C LEU A 11 -0.92 -3.45 -4.07
N CYS A 12 -0.87 -2.17 -3.72
CA CYS A 12 -0.74 -1.06 -4.64
C CYS A 12 0.72 -0.56 -4.68
N ASN A 13 1.24 -0.25 -5.87
CA ASN A 13 2.59 0.29 -6.05
C ASN A 13 2.78 1.64 -5.36
N HIS A 14 1.70 2.38 -5.12
CA HIS A 14 1.73 3.69 -4.49
C HIS A 14 1.92 3.64 -2.96
N PHE A 15 1.72 2.50 -2.32
CA PHE A 15 1.87 2.38 -0.87
C PHE A 15 3.36 2.31 -0.50
N GLY A 16 3.86 3.31 0.22
CA GLY A 16 5.27 3.43 0.57
C GLY A 16 6.20 3.64 -0.62
N GLU A 17 5.68 4.07 -1.77
CA GLU A 17 6.46 4.29 -3.01
C GLU A 17 7.63 5.27 -2.78
N ALA A 18 7.42 6.26 -1.90
CA ALA A 18 8.42 7.27 -1.56
C ALA A 18 9.66 6.71 -0.84
N HIS A 19 9.57 5.52 -0.22
CA HIS A 19 10.68 4.99 0.59
C HIS A 19 10.89 3.47 0.47
N LYS A 20 10.33 2.81 -0.57
CA LYS A 20 10.51 1.39 -0.92
C LYS A 20 10.65 0.50 0.32
N THR A 21 9.57 0.36 1.07
CA THR A 21 9.56 -0.40 2.31
C THR A 21 9.49 -1.90 2.07
N ASP A 22 10.26 -2.67 2.85
CA ASP A 22 10.24 -4.14 2.87
C ASP A 22 8.85 -4.71 3.26
N VAL A 23 8.06 -3.86 3.91
CA VAL A 23 6.68 -4.13 4.34
C VAL A 23 5.76 -4.38 3.14
N LEU A 24 5.87 -3.60 2.06
CA LEU A 24 5.06 -3.82 0.85
C LEU A 24 5.37 -5.19 0.24
N VAL A 25 6.64 -5.56 0.14
CA VAL A 25 7.06 -6.87 -0.38
C VAL A 25 6.47 -8.01 0.45
N SER A 26 6.51 -7.89 1.78
CA SER A 26 5.92 -8.86 2.70
C SER A 26 4.40 -8.99 2.55
N ILE A 27 3.70 -7.86 2.38
CA ILE A 27 2.24 -7.83 2.20
C ILE A 27 1.85 -8.42 0.85
N VAL A 28 2.53 -8.04 -0.24
CA VAL A 28 2.28 -8.58 -1.59
C VAL A 28 2.52 -10.09 -1.63
N SER A 29 3.58 -10.57 -0.97
CA SER A 29 3.88 -12.00 -0.89
C SER A 29 2.86 -12.77 -0.05
N SER A 30 2.47 -12.22 1.11
CA SER A 30 1.66 -12.94 2.09
C SER A 30 0.15 -12.69 1.96
N HIS A 31 -0.27 -11.72 1.14
CA HIS A 31 -1.62 -11.17 1.04
C HIS A 31 -2.23 -10.81 2.41
N GLN A 32 -1.38 -10.40 3.35
CA GLN A 32 -1.77 -10.09 4.72
C GLN A 32 -1.06 -8.83 5.17
N ALA A 33 -1.80 -7.95 5.83
CA ALA A 33 -1.25 -6.75 6.43
C ALA A 33 -1.75 -6.57 7.85
N ASP A 34 -0.92 -5.96 8.69
CA ASP A 34 -1.36 -5.52 10.00
C ASP A 34 -2.15 -4.21 9.90
N LEU A 35 -3.24 -4.13 10.65
CA LEU A 35 -4.15 -2.97 10.68
C LEU A 35 -3.48 -1.69 11.18
N LYS A 36 -2.37 -1.82 11.92
CA LYS A 36 -1.65 -0.69 12.51
C LYS A 36 -0.54 -0.17 11.60
N ILE A 37 -0.24 -0.84 10.49
CA ILE A 37 0.75 -0.37 9.53
C ILE A 37 0.11 0.79 8.77
N LEU A 38 0.64 1.99 9.04
CA LEU A 38 0.38 3.20 8.26
C LEU A 38 1.62 3.51 7.43
N ASP A 39 1.39 3.78 6.16
CA ASP A 39 2.43 4.17 5.22
C ASP A 39 1.91 5.27 4.29
N GLU A 40 2.82 5.94 3.59
CA GLU A 40 2.46 7.06 2.72
C GLU A 40 1.81 6.57 1.42
N CYS A 41 0.82 7.31 0.95
CA CYS A 41 0.26 7.14 -0.38
C CYS A 41 1.03 8.03 -1.37
N GLY A 42 1.86 7.41 -2.20
CA GLY A 42 2.65 8.06 -3.25
C GLY A 42 1.85 8.44 -4.50
N HIS A 43 0.53 8.22 -4.52
CA HIS A 43 -0.29 8.51 -5.70
C HIS A 43 -0.16 10.00 -6.08
N PRO A 44 0.15 10.35 -7.35
CA PRO A 44 0.56 11.71 -7.73
C PRO A 44 -0.49 12.79 -7.43
N LYS A 45 -1.79 12.44 -7.47
CA LYS A 45 -2.88 13.35 -7.05
C LYS A 45 -2.86 13.70 -5.55
N HIS A 46 -2.23 12.86 -4.73
CA HIS A 46 -2.20 12.95 -3.27
C HIS A 46 -0.79 13.14 -2.71
N ALA A 47 0.26 13.02 -3.54
CA ALA A 47 1.66 13.12 -3.13
C ALA A 47 1.97 14.43 -2.38
N ALA A 48 1.40 15.56 -2.83
CA ALA A 48 1.58 16.86 -2.17
C ALA A 48 0.87 16.96 -0.80
N LEU A 49 -0.08 16.08 -0.51
CA LEU A 49 -0.81 16.04 0.76
C LEU A 49 -0.16 15.11 1.79
N HIS A 50 0.86 14.36 1.40
CA HIS A 50 1.57 13.41 2.28
C HIS A 50 0.61 12.51 3.08
N LEU A 51 -0.42 12.01 2.39
CA LEU A 51 -1.45 11.20 3.03
C LEU A 51 -0.85 9.89 3.53
N LYS A 52 -1.19 9.53 4.76
CA LYS A 52 -0.87 8.23 5.33
C LYS A 52 -2.12 7.37 5.36
N VAL A 53 -2.01 6.18 4.79
CA VAL A 53 -3.10 5.22 4.65
C VAL A 53 -2.68 3.90 5.26
N THR A 54 -3.65 3.07 5.63
CA THR A 54 -3.37 1.69 6.04
C THR A 54 -3.29 0.79 4.82
N ALA A 55 -2.58 -0.32 4.93
CA ALA A 55 -2.48 -1.32 3.84
C ALA A 55 -3.85 -1.90 3.42
N ILE A 56 -4.85 -1.90 4.31
CA ILE A 56 -6.22 -2.37 3.98
C ILE A 56 -7.13 -1.27 3.40
N SER A 57 -6.66 -0.03 3.34
CA SER A 57 -7.44 1.07 2.79
C SER A 57 -7.70 0.83 1.29
N GLY A 58 -8.89 1.16 0.82
CA GLY A 58 -9.21 1.15 -0.60
C GLY A 58 -8.44 2.24 -1.35
N CYS A 59 -8.01 1.94 -2.57
CA CYS A 59 -7.29 2.86 -3.43
C CYS A 59 -8.01 3.00 -4.78
N ASP A 60 -8.62 4.16 -5.03
CA ASP A 60 -9.25 4.47 -6.33
C ASP A 60 -8.22 4.55 -7.48
N GLY A 61 -6.96 4.86 -7.16
CA GLY A 61 -5.83 4.86 -8.09
C GLY A 61 -5.03 3.57 -8.06
N PHE A 62 -5.67 2.42 -7.79
CA PHE A 62 -4.98 1.15 -7.62
C PHE A 62 -4.14 0.77 -8.85
N VAL A 63 -2.84 0.61 -8.63
CA VAL A 63 -1.90 0.03 -9.59
C VAL A 63 -1.24 -1.15 -8.89
N PRO A 64 -1.37 -2.39 -9.39
CA PRO A 64 -0.81 -3.56 -8.72
C PRO A 64 0.70 -3.38 -8.55
N ALA A 65 1.17 -3.55 -7.31
CA ALA A 65 2.59 -3.62 -7.04
C ALA A 65 3.17 -4.83 -7.76
N ALA A 66 4.33 -4.67 -8.42
CA ALA A 66 5.02 -5.81 -8.97
C ALA A 66 5.39 -6.77 -7.82
N ALA A 67 4.97 -8.02 -7.92
CA ALA A 67 5.45 -9.05 -7.01
C ALA A 67 6.97 -9.14 -7.16
N ALA A 68 7.69 -8.89 -6.07
CA ALA A 68 9.15 -9.01 -6.01
C ALA A 68 9.58 -10.47 -6.19
#